data_AF-A0A7T5RCZ0-F1
#
_entry.id   AF-A0A7T5RCZ0-F1
#
_cell.length_a   1.000
_cell.length_b   1.000
_cell.length_c   1.000
_cell.angle_alpha   90.00
_cell.angle_beta   90.00
_cell.angle_gamma   90.00
#
_symmetry.space_group_name_H-M   'P 1'
#
loop_
_entity.id
_entity.type
_entity.pdbx_description
1 polymer ?
#
loop_
_entity_poly.entity_id
_entity_poly.type
_entity_poly.pdbx_seq_one_letter_code
_entity_poly.pdbx_strand_id
1 'polypeptide(L)'
;MLDNRLAQEIGGNFEKRIGGIFKKYGLGVSKLDRDRTIRKPDYLVNKGPKKFVCECKFIASAGTLDSGRYHISTLDPELATRNKGAFTSDGVRKTREVLVSARNQFLSLCKSDPIYNSLPFVVALESDFFAAGFYFVPDNVFDLTEISAVMTLEANTEIKAALHDLPLEDLEEVIEGMRKIKLPQTTLRFKVLVNKKCNVKFKPAEFLKNPIVI
;
A
#
# COMPACT_ATOMS: atom_id res chain seq x y z
N MET A 1 0.07 -18.70 -17.79
CA MET A 1 0.77 -17.53 -17.24
C MET A 1 -0.28 -16.60 -16.65
N LEU A 2 -0.07 -16.00 -15.46
CA LEU A 2 -0.70 -14.68 -15.26
C LEU A 2 -0.26 -13.88 -16.48
N ASP A 3 -1.22 -13.36 -17.22
CA ASP A 3 -0.89 -12.33 -18.19
C ASP A 3 -0.21 -11.24 -17.36
N ASN A 4 1.12 -11.09 -17.44
CA ASN A 4 1.88 -10.09 -16.69
C ASN A 4 1.24 -8.70 -16.85
N ARG A 5 0.51 -8.51 -17.96
CA ARG A 5 -0.39 -7.40 -18.24
C ARG A 5 -1.41 -7.12 -17.13
N LEU A 6 -2.06 -8.13 -16.54
CA LEU A 6 -3.07 -7.95 -15.49
C LEU A 6 -2.44 -7.48 -14.17
N ALA A 7 -1.32 -8.06 -13.76
CA ALA A 7 -0.59 -7.61 -12.58
C ALA A 7 -0.05 -6.17 -12.76
N GLN A 8 0.43 -5.85 -13.97
CA GLN A 8 0.83 -4.50 -14.35
C GLN A 8 -0.36 -3.52 -14.36
N GLU A 9 -1.53 -3.95 -14.82
CA GLU A 9 -2.74 -3.14 -14.84
C GLU A 9 -3.21 -2.80 -13.43
N ILE A 10 -3.26 -3.77 -12.52
CA ILE A 10 -3.65 -3.53 -11.12
C ILE A 10 -2.62 -2.63 -10.43
N GLY A 11 -1.33 -2.88 -10.62
CA GLY A 11 -0.27 -2.01 -10.11
C GLY A 11 -0.42 -0.57 -10.62
N GLY A 12 -0.67 -0.39 -11.92
CA GLY A 12 -0.89 0.93 -12.52
C GLY A 12 -2.19 1.60 -12.05
N ASN A 13 -3.24 0.84 -11.78
CA ASN A 13 -4.49 1.37 -11.21
C ASN A 13 -4.27 1.84 -9.76
N PHE A 14 -3.51 1.09 -8.98
CA PHE A 14 -3.12 1.50 -7.63
C PHE A 14 -2.25 2.78 -7.65
N GLU A 15 -1.24 2.83 -8.51
CA GLU A 15 -0.38 4.01 -8.73
C GLU A 15 -1.23 5.26 -9.03
N LYS A 16 -2.13 5.17 -10.01
CA LYS A 16 -3.08 6.24 -10.37
C LYS A 16 -3.98 6.65 -9.20
N ARG A 17 -4.47 5.68 -8.42
CA ARG A 17 -5.32 5.94 -7.24
C ARG A 17 -4.56 6.75 -6.19
N ILE A 18 -3.33 6.36 -5.88
CA ILE A 18 -2.45 7.07 -4.92
C ILE A 18 -2.18 8.50 -5.40
N GLY A 19 -1.76 8.66 -6.66
CA GLY A 19 -1.54 9.99 -7.25
C GLY A 19 -2.80 10.86 -7.25
N GLY A 20 -3.98 10.26 -7.48
CA GLY A 20 -5.27 10.94 -7.38
C GLY A 20 -5.60 11.41 -5.97
N ILE A 21 -5.30 10.61 -4.94
CA ILE A 21 -5.54 10.98 -3.54
C ILE A 21 -4.60 12.12 -3.11
N PHE A 22 -3.32 12.08 -3.48
CA PHE A 22 -2.40 13.19 -3.20
C PHE A 22 -2.89 14.51 -3.80
N LYS A 23 -3.36 14.49 -5.06
CA LYS A 23 -3.97 15.68 -5.70
C LYS A 23 -5.21 16.15 -4.96
N LYS A 24 -6.08 15.25 -4.52
CA LYS A 24 -7.26 15.58 -3.70
C LYS A 24 -6.89 16.21 -2.34
N TYR A 25 -5.70 15.91 -1.82
CA TYR A 25 -5.16 16.53 -0.61
C TYR A 25 -4.48 17.89 -0.88
N GLY A 26 -4.49 18.38 -2.13
CA GLY A 26 -3.86 19.64 -2.51
C GLY A 26 -2.34 19.54 -2.67
N LEU A 27 -1.80 18.33 -2.88
CA LEU A 27 -0.38 18.11 -3.13
C LEU A 27 -0.07 18.22 -4.62
N GLY A 28 1.09 18.82 -4.96
CA GLY A 28 1.64 18.70 -6.30
C GLY A 28 2.21 17.29 -6.50
N VAL A 29 1.94 16.70 -7.67
CA VAL A 29 2.34 15.32 -8.01
C VAL A 29 2.97 15.32 -9.40
N SER A 30 4.25 14.98 -9.46
CA SER A 30 5.03 14.90 -10.70
C SER A 30 5.52 13.47 -10.92
N LYS A 31 5.18 12.88 -12.06
CA LYS A 31 5.66 11.54 -12.44
C LYS A 31 7.16 11.56 -12.74
N LEU A 32 7.93 10.69 -12.10
CA LEU A 32 9.39 10.59 -12.22
C LEU A 32 9.83 9.48 -13.20
N ASP A 33 9.00 8.44 -13.39
CA ASP A 33 9.26 7.29 -14.27
C ASP A 33 9.03 7.54 -15.79
N ARG A 34 9.10 8.79 -16.25
CA ARG A 34 8.74 9.14 -17.65
C ARG A 34 9.64 8.49 -18.70
N ASP A 35 10.85 8.10 -18.31
CA ASP A 35 11.83 7.44 -19.16
C ASP A 35 11.93 5.95 -18.79
N ARG A 36 11.57 5.08 -19.74
CA ARG A 36 11.49 3.62 -19.53
C ARG A 36 12.85 2.93 -19.47
N THR A 37 13.94 3.65 -19.76
CA THR A 37 15.29 3.06 -19.80
C THR A 37 15.86 2.80 -18.40
N ILE A 38 15.45 3.57 -17.40
CA ILE A 38 15.89 3.43 -16.00
C ILE A 38 14.65 3.43 -15.11
N ARG A 39 14.42 2.34 -14.38
CA ARG A 39 13.35 2.30 -13.37
C ARG A 39 13.64 3.32 -12.26
N LYS A 40 12.73 4.26 -12.10
CA LYS A 40 12.75 5.32 -11.08
C LYS A 40 11.49 5.18 -10.22
N PRO A 41 11.51 5.72 -8.99
CA PRO A 41 10.31 5.86 -8.20
C PRO A 41 9.18 6.53 -8.98
N ASP A 42 7.92 6.22 -8.67
CA ASP A 42 6.77 6.72 -9.45
C ASP A 42 6.59 8.24 -9.38
N TYR A 43 6.64 8.84 -8.20
CA TYR A 43 6.24 10.23 -7.97
C TYR A 43 7.25 11.06 -7.17
N LEU A 44 7.40 12.31 -7.56
CA LEU A 44 7.81 13.41 -6.69
C LEU A 44 6.54 14.14 -6.22
N VAL A 45 6.35 14.22 -4.92
CA VAL A 45 5.17 14.84 -4.29
C VAL A 45 5.61 16.07 -3.51
N ASN A 46 4.89 17.18 -3.61
CA ASN A 46 5.25 18.43 -2.94
C ASN A 46 4.07 19.18 -2.32
N LYS A 47 4.37 19.93 -1.26
CA LYS A 47 3.48 20.88 -0.59
C LYS A 47 4.27 22.14 -0.26
N GLY A 48 4.15 23.17 -1.11
CA GLY A 48 5.01 24.35 -1.04
C GLY A 48 6.50 23.94 -1.15
N PRO A 49 7.37 24.34 -0.19
CA PRO A 49 8.79 24.00 -0.24
C PRO A 49 9.09 22.54 0.13
N LYS A 50 8.15 21.85 0.79
CA LYS A 50 8.37 20.48 1.28
C LYS A 50 8.11 19.48 0.16
N LYS A 51 8.95 18.45 0.06
CA LYS A 51 8.86 17.41 -0.98
C LYS A 51 9.14 16.04 -0.38
N PHE A 52 8.62 14.99 -1.01
CA PHE A 52 9.03 13.61 -0.78
C PHE A 52 8.95 12.81 -2.08
N VAL A 53 9.74 11.74 -2.17
CA VAL A 53 9.68 10.77 -3.27
C VAL A 53 8.77 9.63 -2.85
N CYS A 54 7.87 9.21 -3.73
CA CYS A 54 6.93 8.13 -3.48
C CYS A 54 7.09 7.02 -4.53
N GLU A 55 7.22 5.78 -4.07
CA GLU A 55 7.11 4.59 -4.91
C GLU A 55 5.84 3.82 -4.54
N CYS A 56 5.05 3.42 -5.53
CA CYS A 56 3.82 2.65 -5.35
C CYS A 56 4.09 1.17 -5.66
N LYS A 57 3.74 0.29 -4.72
CA LYS A 57 3.91 -1.14 -4.86
C LYS A 57 2.61 -1.86 -4.55
N PHE A 58 2.34 -2.88 -5.36
CA PHE A 58 1.20 -3.78 -5.17
C PHE A 58 1.69 -5.21 -4.96
N ILE A 59 1.24 -5.84 -3.87
CA ILE A 59 1.50 -7.26 -3.58
C ILE A 59 0.25 -8.05 -3.92
N ALA A 60 0.30 -8.80 -5.02
CA ALA A 60 -0.73 -9.77 -5.33
C ALA A 60 -0.48 -11.09 -4.56
N SER A 61 -1.54 -11.67 -4.01
CA SER A 61 -1.59 -13.09 -3.64
C SER A 61 -1.66 -13.93 -4.89
N ALA A 62 -0.54 -13.95 -5.60
CA ALA A 62 -0.31 -14.88 -6.66
C ALA A 62 0.20 -16.19 -6.07
N GLY A 63 -0.69 -17.18 -6.06
CA GLY A 63 -0.35 -18.60 -6.01
C GLY A 63 -0.32 -19.17 -7.43
N THR A 64 0.40 -20.26 -7.61
CA THR A 64 0.36 -21.05 -8.85
C THR A 64 -0.71 -22.12 -8.65
N LEU A 65 -1.78 -22.08 -9.45
CA LEU A 65 -2.74 -23.18 -9.54
C LEU A 65 -2.04 -24.43 -10.06
N ASP A 66 -2.60 -25.62 -9.82
CA ASP A 66 -2.07 -26.91 -10.30
C ASP A 66 -1.80 -26.96 -11.81
N SER A 67 -2.47 -26.08 -12.57
CA SER A 67 -2.28 -25.88 -14.02
C SER A 67 -1.06 -25.02 -14.40
N GLY A 68 -0.22 -24.60 -13.45
CA GLY A 68 0.89 -23.66 -13.70
C GLY A 68 0.42 -22.21 -13.95
N ARG A 69 -0.88 -21.92 -13.78
CA ARG A 69 -1.45 -20.59 -13.97
C ARG A 69 -1.37 -19.82 -12.65
N TYR A 70 -0.84 -18.61 -12.71
CA TYR A 70 -0.84 -17.72 -11.56
C TYR A 70 -2.22 -17.04 -11.39
N HIS A 71 -2.54 -16.60 -10.18
CA HIS A 71 -3.88 -16.14 -9.80
C HIS A 71 -3.85 -14.76 -9.09
N ILE A 72 -4.91 -13.96 -9.15
CA ILE A 72 -5.06 -12.74 -8.32
C ILE A 72 -6.40 -12.83 -7.60
N SER A 73 -6.33 -12.81 -6.27
CA SER A 73 -7.45 -13.25 -5.44
C SER A 73 -8.66 -12.33 -5.47
N THR A 74 -8.46 -11.03 -5.64
CA THR A 74 -9.54 -10.04 -5.72
C THR A 74 -10.30 -10.04 -7.04
N LEU A 75 -9.86 -10.83 -8.03
CA LEU A 75 -10.43 -10.84 -9.38
C LEU A 75 -10.95 -12.21 -9.83
N ASP A 76 -10.87 -13.26 -9.01
CA ASP A 76 -11.48 -14.55 -9.33
C ASP A 76 -12.81 -14.72 -8.58
N PRO A 77 -13.95 -14.59 -9.27
CA PRO A 77 -15.26 -14.78 -8.65
C PRO A 77 -15.54 -16.25 -8.28
N GLU A 78 -14.79 -17.21 -8.81
CA GLU A 78 -14.90 -18.65 -8.50
C GLU A 78 -13.89 -19.10 -7.43
N LEU A 79 -13.21 -18.15 -6.78
CA LEU A 79 -12.18 -18.48 -5.79
C LEU A 79 -12.72 -19.32 -4.63
N ALA A 80 -13.92 -19.01 -4.14
CA ALA A 80 -14.56 -19.75 -3.05
C ALA A 80 -14.89 -21.21 -3.42
N THR A 81 -15.12 -21.50 -4.70
CA THR A 81 -15.50 -22.84 -5.18
C THR A 81 -14.30 -23.69 -5.58
N ARG A 82 -13.25 -23.06 -6.13
CA ARG A 82 -12.02 -23.74 -6.58
C ARG A 82 -11.04 -24.03 -5.45
N ASN A 83 -11.14 -23.30 -4.33
CA ASN A 83 -10.13 -23.31 -3.28
C ASN A 83 -10.63 -24.04 -2.03
N LYS A 84 -10.54 -25.37 -2.03
CA LYS A 84 -10.77 -26.23 -0.86
C LYS A 84 -9.48 -26.49 -0.03
N GLY A 85 -8.35 -25.89 -0.42
CA GLY A 85 -7.04 -26.05 0.21
C GLY A 85 -6.51 -24.74 0.79
N ALA A 86 -5.60 -24.85 1.77
CA ALA A 86 -4.95 -23.72 2.41
C ALA A 86 -4.05 -22.96 1.41
N PHE A 87 -4.38 -21.71 1.13
CA PHE A 87 -3.56 -20.83 0.30
C PHE A 87 -2.22 -20.56 1.01
N THR A 88 -1.13 -21.17 0.57
CA THR A 88 0.21 -20.87 1.09
C THR A 88 0.75 -19.64 0.40
N SER A 89 0.66 -18.51 1.08
CA SER A 89 1.24 -17.26 0.61
C SER A 89 2.39 -16.87 1.52
N ASP A 90 3.62 -16.95 1.02
CA ASP A 90 4.82 -16.47 1.71
C ASP A 90 4.90 -14.92 1.61
N GLY A 91 3.94 -14.25 2.24
CA GLY A 91 3.76 -12.80 2.14
C GLY A 91 4.84 -11.95 2.76
N VAL A 92 5.50 -12.46 3.79
CA VAL A 92 6.60 -11.76 4.46
C VAL A 92 7.80 -11.65 3.52
N ARG A 93 8.16 -12.74 2.82
CA ARG A 93 9.23 -12.71 1.80
C ARG A 93 8.88 -11.75 0.65
N LYS A 94 7.63 -11.79 0.16
CA LYS A 94 7.16 -10.90 -0.91
C LYS A 94 7.21 -9.41 -0.51
N THR A 95 6.82 -9.08 0.71
CA THR A 95 6.87 -7.69 1.21
C THR A 95 8.29 -7.17 1.24
N ARG A 96 9.23 -7.99 1.76
CA ARG A 96 10.64 -7.60 1.82
C ARG A 96 11.24 -7.39 0.42
N GLU A 97 11.02 -8.31 -0.50
CA GLU A 97 11.51 -8.21 -1.89
C GLU A 97 11.01 -6.93 -2.57
N VAL A 98 9.73 -6.60 -2.37
CA VAL A 98 9.10 -5.40 -2.91
C VAL A 98 9.71 -4.12 -2.33
N LEU A 99 9.97 -4.08 -1.02
CA LEU A 99 10.60 -2.93 -0.37
C LEU A 99 12.07 -2.78 -0.77
N VAL A 100 12.82 -3.87 -0.90
CA VAL A 100 14.20 -3.84 -1.43
C VAL A 100 14.21 -3.35 -2.88
N SER A 101 13.25 -3.78 -3.70
CA SER A 101 13.08 -3.29 -5.06
C SER A 101 12.84 -1.78 -5.09
N ALA A 102 11.92 -1.28 -4.24
CA ALA A 102 11.63 0.14 -4.11
C ALA A 102 12.88 0.94 -3.69
N ARG A 103 13.61 0.48 -2.67
CA ARG A 103 14.88 1.07 -2.23
C ARG A 103 15.88 1.17 -3.37
N ASN A 104 16.09 0.09 -4.12
CA ASN A 104 17.07 0.07 -5.21
C ASN A 104 16.72 1.07 -6.32
N GLN A 105 15.43 1.28 -6.61
CA GLN A 105 15.00 2.31 -7.56
C GLN A 105 15.29 3.72 -7.04
N PHE A 106 15.04 3.98 -5.76
CA PHE A 106 15.38 5.26 -5.13
C PHE A 106 16.88 5.52 -5.12
N LEU A 107 17.69 4.52 -4.78
CA LEU A 107 19.16 4.62 -4.84
C LEU A 107 19.65 4.89 -6.26
N SER A 108 19.05 4.25 -7.27
CA SER A 108 19.35 4.51 -8.68
C SER A 108 19.04 5.96 -9.07
N LEU A 109 17.87 6.46 -8.66
CA LEU A 109 17.49 7.86 -8.86
C LEU A 109 18.51 8.80 -8.21
N CYS A 110 18.89 8.55 -6.95
CA CYS A 110 19.85 9.38 -6.21
C CYS A 110 21.26 9.35 -6.81
N LYS A 111 21.67 8.24 -7.42
CA LYS A 111 22.93 8.17 -8.17
C LYS A 111 22.88 9.05 -9.43
N SER A 112 21.73 9.09 -10.11
CA SER A 112 21.56 9.91 -11.32
C SER A 112 21.36 11.39 -11.04
N ASP A 113 20.68 11.73 -9.93
CA ASP A 113 20.41 13.09 -9.50
C ASP A 113 20.50 13.16 -7.96
N PRO A 114 21.65 13.62 -7.42
CA PRO A 114 21.90 13.61 -5.99
C PRO A 114 20.97 14.48 -5.15
N ILE A 115 20.19 15.40 -5.76
CA ILE A 115 19.25 16.26 -5.01
C ILE A 115 18.22 15.43 -4.24
N TYR A 116 17.86 14.26 -4.75
CA TYR A 116 16.88 13.37 -4.15
C TYR A 116 17.37 12.71 -2.85
N ASN A 117 18.68 12.65 -2.58
CA ASN A 117 19.23 12.12 -1.32
C ASN A 117 18.74 12.89 -0.09
N SER A 118 18.37 14.16 -0.26
CA SER A 118 17.90 15.03 0.82
C SER A 118 16.39 14.92 1.07
N LEU A 119 15.67 14.18 0.23
CA LEU A 119 14.22 14.07 0.31
C LEU A 119 13.80 12.79 1.04
N PRO A 120 12.73 12.84 1.84
CA PRO A 120 12.14 11.62 2.39
C PRO A 120 11.69 10.69 1.27
N PHE A 121 11.93 9.40 1.42
CA PHE A 121 11.46 8.37 0.49
C PHE A 121 10.38 7.52 1.15
N VAL A 122 9.19 7.52 0.56
CA VAL A 122 8.00 6.85 1.08
C VAL A 122 7.57 5.76 0.11
N VAL A 123 7.21 4.59 0.63
CA VAL A 123 6.62 3.52 -0.18
C VAL A 123 5.13 3.43 0.12
N ALA A 124 4.28 3.68 -0.88
CA ALA A 124 2.86 3.37 -0.82
C ALA A 124 2.69 1.89 -1.19
N LEU A 125 2.23 1.08 -0.24
CA LEU A 125 2.10 -0.36 -0.39
C LEU A 125 0.63 -0.78 -0.24
N GLU A 126 0.14 -1.55 -1.19
CA GLU A 126 -1.19 -2.16 -1.15
C GLU A 126 -1.05 -3.65 -1.44
N SER A 127 -1.96 -4.44 -0.87
CA SER A 127 -2.04 -5.87 -1.08
C SER A 127 -3.46 -6.27 -1.50
N ASP A 128 -3.58 -7.39 -2.20
CA ASP A 128 -4.90 -7.97 -2.46
C ASP A 128 -5.47 -8.64 -1.19
N PHE A 129 -6.77 -8.99 -1.20
CA PHE A 129 -7.50 -9.47 -0.02
C PHE A 129 -6.83 -10.67 0.68
N PHE A 130 -6.29 -11.64 -0.05
CA PHE A 130 -5.60 -12.78 0.58
C PHE A 130 -4.20 -12.38 1.10
N ALA A 131 -3.60 -11.32 0.56
CA ALA A 131 -2.35 -10.76 1.05
C ALA A 131 -2.60 -9.72 2.15
N ALA A 132 -3.86 -9.37 2.42
CA ALA A 132 -4.24 -8.52 3.54
C ALA A 132 -4.21 -9.28 4.87
N GLY A 133 -4.12 -10.62 4.86
CA GLY A 133 -3.88 -11.44 6.05
C GLY A 133 -2.45 -11.30 6.62
N PHE A 134 -1.56 -10.57 5.94
CA PHE A 134 -0.24 -10.24 6.46
C PHE A 134 -0.30 -9.07 7.43
N TYR A 135 0.56 -9.09 8.44
CA TYR A 135 0.87 -7.87 9.18
C TYR A 135 1.30 -6.80 8.16
N PHE A 136 0.48 -5.75 8.04
CA PHE A 136 0.69 -4.58 7.17
C PHE A 136 2.13 -4.03 7.24
N VAL A 137 2.83 -4.32 8.34
CA VAL A 137 4.24 -3.99 8.55
C VAL A 137 4.96 -5.19 9.15
N PRO A 138 5.99 -5.75 8.51
CA PRO A 138 6.89 -6.67 9.19
C PRO A 138 7.90 -5.88 10.06
N ASP A 139 8.31 -6.44 11.19
CA ASP A 139 9.32 -5.83 12.09
C ASP A 139 10.70 -5.66 11.43
N ASN A 140 10.89 -6.16 10.21
CA ASN A 140 12.16 -6.25 9.50
C ASN A 140 12.35 -5.16 8.41
N VAL A 141 11.53 -4.11 8.36
CA VAL A 141 11.74 -2.97 7.43
C VAL A 141 12.81 -2.00 7.97
N PHE A 142 13.11 -2.05 9.27
CA PHE A 142 13.93 -1.03 9.95
C PHE A 142 15.41 -0.98 9.54
N ASP A 143 15.93 -1.99 8.84
CA ASP A 143 17.29 -1.97 8.29
C ASP A 143 17.39 -1.26 6.93
N LEU A 144 16.27 -0.98 6.26
CA LEU A 144 16.22 -0.18 5.02
C LEU A 144 16.22 1.32 5.36
N THR A 145 17.39 1.85 5.74
CA THR A 145 17.55 3.23 6.23
C THR A 145 17.20 4.32 5.22
N GLU A 146 17.13 3.99 3.93
CA GLU A 146 16.70 4.91 2.89
C GLU A 146 15.19 5.11 2.86
N ILE A 147 14.41 4.15 3.36
CA ILE A 147 12.94 4.24 3.39
C ILE A 147 12.54 5.00 4.65
N SER A 148 12.00 6.21 4.47
CA SER A 148 11.52 7.07 5.54
C SER A 148 10.20 6.60 6.14
N ALA A 149 9.31 6.04 5.32
CA ALA A 149 8.02 5.52 5.76
C ALA A 149 7.43 4.52 4.74
N VAL A 150 6.58 3.63 5.24
CA VAL A 150 5.69 2.80 4.41
C VAL A 150 4.25 3.18 4.75
N MET A 151 3.40 3.30 3.75
CA MET A 151 1.99 3.64 3.97
C MET A 151 1.04 2.82 3.13
N THR A 152 -0.17 2.62 3.63
CA THR A 152 -1.29 2.02 2.88
C THR A 152 -2.55 2.85 3.06
N LEU A 153 -3.58 2.56 2.27
CA LEU A 153 -4.89 3.14 2.41
C LEU A 153 -5.74 2.30 3.37
N GLU A 154 -6.13 2.90 4.49
CA GLU A 154 -7.05 2.32 5.45
C GLU A 154 -8.43 2.93 5.26
N ALA A 155 -9.43 2.07 4.99
CA ALA A 155 -10.82 2.48 4.87
C ALA A 155 -11.60 2.21 6.15
N ASN A 156 -12.54 3.10 6.45
CA ASN A 156 -13.59 2.89 7.45
C ASN A 156 -13.06 2.55 8.85
N THR A 157 -11.93 3.12 9.25
CA THR A 157 -11.31 2.80 10.56
C THR A 157 -12.28 3.01 11.71
N GLU A 158 -13.00 4.13 11.70
CA GLU A 158 -13.97 4.50 12.74
C GLU A 158 -15.16 3.55 12.76
N ILE A 159 -15.61 3.08 11.59
CA ILE A 159 -16.67 2.07 11.47
C ILE A 159 -16.16 0.73 12.01
N LYS A 160 -14.94 0.31 11.63
CA LYS A 160 -14.33 -0.93 12.13
C LYS A 160 -14.21 -0.93 13.65
N ALA A 161 -13.77 0.18 14.23
CA ALA A 161 -13.71 0.34 15.68
C ALA A 161 -15.11 0.27 16.32
N ALA A 162 -16.07 1.02 15.79
CA ALA A 162 -17.44 1.01 16.29
C ALA A 162 -18.11 -0.38 16.22
N LEU A 163 -17.80 -1.17 15.19
CA LEU A 163 -18.30 -2.55 15.05
C LEU A 163 -17.58 -3.52 15.99
N HIS A 164 -16.27 -3.33 16.21
CA HIS A 164 -15.48 -4.18 17.12
C HIS A 164 -15.92 -4.02 18.58
N ASP A 165 -16.44 -2.85 18.95
CA ASP A 165 -16.92 -2.56 20.30
C ASP A 165 -18.33 -3.13 20.58
N LEU A 166 -19.00 -3.73 19.58
CA LEU A 166 -20.32 -4.34 19.76
C LEU A 166 -20.21 -5.75 20.35
N PRO A 167 -21.14 -6.15 21.22
CA PRO A 167 -21.36 -7.56 21.56
C PRO A 167 -21.59 -8.40 20.29
N LEU A 168 -21.19 -9.67 20.32
CA LEU A 168 -21.33 -10.57 19.17
C LEU A 168 -22.78 -10.66 18.69
N GLU A 169 -23.73 -10.75 19.62
CA GLU A 169 -25.18 -10.81 19.36
C GLU A 169 -25.66 -9.56 18.60
N ASP A 170 -25.24 -8.37 19.05
CA ASP A 170 -25.56 -7.09 18.40
C ASP A 170 -24.93 -7.00 17.00
N LEU A 171 -23.73 -7.55 16.83
CA LEU A 171 -23.03 -7.57 15.55
C LEU A 171 -23.74 -8.49 14.54
N GLU A 172 -24.21 -9.67 14.97
CA GLU A 172 -24.99 -10.61 14.16
C GLU A 172 -26.30 -9.97 13.68
N GLU A 173 -27.05 -9.33 14.57
CA GLU A 173 -28.29 -8.62 14.21
C GLU A 173 -28.04 -7.47 13.22
N VAL A 174 -26.90 -6.79 13.30
CA VAL A 174 -26.51 -5.73 12.35
C VAL A 174 -26.15 -6.32 10.99
N ILE A 175 -25.44 -7.44 10.95
CA ILE A 175 -25.08 -8.15 9.70
C ILE A 175 -26.34 -8.67 8.99
N GLU A 176 -27.29 -9.21 9.76
CA GLU A 176 -28.58 -9.71 9.25
C GLU A 176 -29.58 -8.59 8.92
N GLY A 177 -29.23 -7.33 9.19
CA GLY A 177 -30.07 -6.16 8.91
C GLY A 177 -31.28 -6.02 9.84
N MET A 178 -31.32 -6.81 10.92
CA MET A 178 -32.36 -6.77 11.95
C MET A 178 -32.19 -5.59 12.90
N ARG A 179 -30.98 -5.05 13.02
CA ARG A 179 -30.67 -3.88 13.87
C ARG A 179 -29.96 -2.78 13.10
N LYS A 180 -30.51 -1.55 13.18
CA LYS A 180 -29.89 -0.35 12.60
C LYS A 180 -29.07 0.38 13.66
N ILE A 181 -27.76 0.33 13.52
CA ILE A 181 -26.83 1.14 14.31
C ILE A 181 -26.42 2.40 13.53
N LYS A 182 -26.25 3.52 14.24
CA LYS A 182 -25.72 4.75 13.64
C LYS A 182 -24.21 4.61 13.51
N LEU A 183 -23.75 4.25 12.32
CA LEU A 183 -22.33 4.15 12.02
C LEU A 183 -21.71 5.53 11.73
N PRO A 184 -20.41 5.73 12.04
CA PRO A 184 -19.66 6.88 11.57
C PRO A 184 -19.67 7.01 10.04
N GLN A 185 -19.32 8.20 9.54
CA GLN A 185 -19.11 8.39 8.11
C GLN A 185 -18.00 7.48 7.58
N THR A 186 -18.11 7.07 6.32
CA THR A 186 -17.06 6.32 5.63
C THR A 186 -15.80 7.17 5.50
N THR A 187 -14.65 6.56 5.76
CA THR A 187 -13.35 7.25 5.75
C THR A 187 -12.36 6.52 4.86
N LEU A 188 -11.40 7.25 4.30
CA LEU A 188 -10.23 6.70 3.62
C LEU A 188 -9.02 7.54 3.99
N ARG A 189 -8.09 6.96 4.75
CA ARG A 189 -6.92 7.65 5.32
C ARG A 189 -5.66 6.86 5.02
N PHE A 190 -4.52 7.54 4.98
CA PHE A 190 -3.25 6.84 4.96
C PHE A 190 -2.93 6.33 6.36
N LYS A 191 -2.69 5.02 6.47
CA LYS A 191 -2.01 4.42 7.62
C LYS A 191 -0.52 4.37 7.30
N VAL A 192 0.29 4.96 8.16
CA VAL A 192 1.71 5.25 7.90
C VAL A 192 2.56 4.70 9.01
N LEU A 193 3.48 3.80 8.66
CA LEU A 193 4.59 3.41 9.51
C LEU A 193 5.78 4.32 9.25
N VAL A 194 6.23 5.03 10.28
CA VAL A 194 7.43 5.87 10.19
C VAL A 194 8.67 5.06 10.57
N ASN A 195 9.66 5.01 9.68
CA ASN A 195 10.93 4.37 10.00
C ASN A 195 11.78 5.29 10.89
N LYS A 196 11.97 4.91 12.15
CA LYS A 196 12.75 5.70 13.11
C LYS A 196 14.26 5.70 12.83
N LYS A 197 14.76 4.71 12.07
CA LYS A 197 16.19 4.54 11.73
C LYS A 197 16.57 5.11 10.36
N CYS A 198 15.66 5.84 9.70
CA CYS A 198 15.92 6.36 8.37
C CYS A 198 16.88 7.56 8.34
N ASN A 199 17.54 7.75 7.19
CA ASN A 199 18.49 8.84 6.97
C ASN A 199 17.80 10.20 6.87
N VAL A 200 16.62 10.24 6.21
CA VAL A 200 15.81 11.44 6.04
C VAL A 200 14.41 11.18 6.53
N LYS A 201 13.91 11.99 7.47
CA LYS A 201 12.63 11.73 8.15
C LYS A 201 11.44 12.22 7.34
N PHE A 202 10.41 11.38 7.22
CA PHE A 202 9.09 11.77 6.73
C PHE A 202 8.19 12.18 7.89
N LYS A 203 7.44 13.27 7.73
CA LYS A 203 6.45 13.76 8.71
C LYS A 203 5.05 13.71 8.09
N PRO A 204 4.27 12.63 8.35
CA PRO A 204 2.99 12.41 7.68
C PRO A 204 2.02 13.59 7.77
N ALA A 205 1.90 14.22 8.94
CA ALA A 205 0.98 15.34 9.18
C ALA A 205 1.29 16.59 8.34
N GLU A 206 2.50 16.71 7.78
CA GLU A 206 2.84 17.83 6.91
C GLU A 206 2.19 17.70 5.53
N PHE A 207 1.96 16.46 5.06
CA PHE A 207 1.50 16.16 3.71
C PHE A 207 0.09 15.56 3.66
N LEU A 208 -0.23 14.65 4.58
CA LEU A 208 -1.42 13.80 4.51
C LEU A 208 -2.54 14.37 5.39
N LYS A 209 -3.80 14.19 4.95
CA LYS A 209 -4.99 14.60 5.71
C LYS A 209 -5.32 13.52 6.75
N ASN A 210 -5.20 13.86 8.03
CA ASN A 210 -5.51 12.99 9.18
C ASN A 210 -4.90 11.57 9.05
N PRO A 211 -3.57 11.42 8.90
CA PRO A 211 -2.95 10.10 8.79
C PRO A 211 -3.04 9.32 10.11
N ILE A 212 -3.15 8.00 10.01
CA ILE A 212 -3.01 7.08 11.14
C ILE A 212 -1.52 6.73 11.24
N VAL A 213 -0.81 7.30 12.20
CA VAL A 213 0.64 7.07 12.37
C VAL A 213 0.87 5.94 13.36
N ILE A 214 1.67 4.96 12.96
CA ILE A 214 2.11 3.83 13.78
C ILE A 214 3.64 3.76 13.88
#